data_AF-A0A920FI06-F1
#
_entry.id   AF-A0A920FI06-F1
#
_cell.length_a   1.000
_cell.length_b   1.000
_cell.length_c   1.000
_cell.angle_alpha   90.00
_cell.angle_beta   90.00
_cell.angle_gamma   90.00
#
_symmetry.space_group_name_H-M   'P 1'
#
loop_
_entity.id
_entity.type
_entity.pdbx_description
1 polymer ?
#
loop_
_entity_poly.entity_id
_entity_poly.type
_entity_poly.pdbx_seq_one_letter_code
_entity_poly.pdbx_strand_id
1 'polypeptide(L)'
;MEHLMLQVLPSTFTGDGRLECASTVTSLGTLSTSSGTVEYDGGTQSVISDDYYNLEIDQSGTKTAAGNLSVDGNLVLTGGELDFNGGQNINLKGNLTKTSGSLVNSSSTNGYLVLKGTSGTQTVDAINDQEIAIKVSEDANVTVNGNISAHYVWLQSSNTGTFLIGGWAVTLDDKIVVDGGTLQITSGSLNTSKNSSTSHEIDGGTFDIDGGTVNIGYATNNTADLNITSGTIDISGGTLNVSDCIDMSGGTFTQTGGTVNVRNYNSSGEGDADHKFDVDGGTLNLTAGTLNINGEHSNTTYHSISIDASATVNSNANHTLAIIDNTSAASLENRYLDLQGHSLGSLTFNVSSSKYYYLNANQTLLGNLTVTTGGFRSNEYNVDVAGDADIDGTLRISTGNVDVNGSFDATNGEIDFTDASAGKLLLAGTVSSLGTLDATTGTVEYDGSSQNVLADDYNNLEIDQSGNKTAQGND
;
A
#
# COMPACT_ATOMS: atom_id res chain seq x y z
N MET A 1 27.47 60.52 7.21
CA MET A 1 26.61 60.20 8.37
C MET A 1 26.91 58.75 8.72
N GLU A 2 27.21 58.49 9.98
CA GLU A 2 27.94 57.33 10.50
C GLU A 2 27.43 55.97 10.02
N HIS A 3 28.38 55.15 9.56
CA HIS A 3 28.24 53.70 9.51
C HIS A 3 28.32 53.20 10.96
N LEU A 4 27.17 53.04 11.61
CA LEU A 4 27.11 52.31 12.88
C LEU A 4 27.19 50.82 12.54
N MET A 5 28.41 50.27 12.44
CA MET A 5 28.60 48.83 12.61
C MET A 5 28.23 48.53 14.06
N LEU A 6 27.04 47.98 14.26
CA LEU A 6 26.70 47.31 15.50
C LEU A 6 27.58 46.07 15.58
N GLN A 7 28.74 46.21 16.24
CA GLN A 7 29.54 45.06 16.64
C GLN A 7 28.76 44.37 17.77
N VAL A 8 27.93 43.39 17.41
CA VAL A 8 27.16 42.59 18.35
C VAL A 8 28.15 41.78 19.19
N LEU A 9 28.24 42.11 20.49
CA LEU A 9 28.81 41.23 21.51
C LEU A 9 28.08 39.88 21.44
N PRO A 10 28.73 38.73 21.72
CA PRO A 10 28.10 37.42 21.59
C PRO A 10 26.74 37.40 22.29
N SER A 11 25.68 37.22 21.51
CA SER A 11 24.28 37.14 21.95
C SER A 11 24.00 35.77 22.55
N THR A 12 24.72 35.45 23.63
CA THR A 12 24.41 34.25 24.40
C THR A 12 23.12 34.50 25.16
N PHE A 13 22.00 33.97 24.67
CA PHE A 13 20.79 33.81 25.46
C PHE A 13 21.11 32.95 26.69
N THR A 14 20.63 33.38 27.85
CA THR A 14 20.72 32.63 29.12
C THR A 14 19.33 32.25 29.65
N GLY A 15 18.31 32.40 28.81
CA GLY A 15 16.88 32.19 29.07
C GLY A 15 16.06 32.49 27.81
N ASP A 16 14.73 32.64 27.94
CA ASP A 16 13.77 32.77 26.81
C ASP A 16 13.81 34.14 26.09
N GLY A 17 14.96 34.81 26.04
CA GLY A 17 15.11 36.11 25.40
C GLY A 17 14.84 36.07 23.89
N ARG A 18 14.51 37.23 23.32
CA ARG A 18 14.23 37.41 21.89
C ARG A 18 15.21 38.39 21.24
N LEU A 19 15.65 38.08 20.02
CA LEU A 19 16.40 38.98 19.15
C LEU A 19 15.59 39.25 17.88
N GLU A 20 15.16 40.49 17.68
CA GLU A 20 14.33 40.94 16.56
C GLU A 20 15.22 41.55 15.46
N CYS A 21 15.06 41.11 14.23
CA CYS A 21 15.92 41.42 13.08
C CYS A 21 15.13 42.12 11.96
N ALA A 22 14.79 43.40 12.17
CA ALA A 22 13.95 44.16 11.25
C ALA A 22 14.69 44.70 10.00
N SER A 23 16.01 44.52 9.93
CA SER A 23 16.90 45.06 8.90
C SER A 23 17.92 44.00 8.47
N THR A 24 18.73 44.31 7.46
CA THR A 24 19.77 43.39 6.98
C THR A 24 20.68 42.93 8.11
N VAL A 25 20.66 41.63 8.38
CA VAL A 25 21.57 40.96 9.32
C VAL A 25 22.84 40.57 8.55
N THR A 26 24.01 40.85 9.12
CA THR A 26 25.31 40.44 8.54
C THR A 26 26.09 39.45 9.41
N SER A 27 25.77 39.37 10.71
CA SER A 27 26.28 38.38 11.65
C SER A 27 25.41 38.35 12.91
N LEU A 28 25.24 37.16 13.50
CA LEU A 28 24.58 36.97 14.78
C LEU A 28 25.56 36.62 15.92
N GLY A 29 26.86 36.58 15.64
CA GLY A 29 27.86 36.10 16.60
C GLY A 29 27.73 34.59 16.83
N THR A 30 27.77 34.16 18.09
CA THR A 30 27.55 32.76 18.48
C THR A 30 26.24 32.68 19.25
N LEU A 31 25.26 32.02 18.68
CA LEU A 31 23.95 31.80 19.30
C LEU A 31 24.00 30.66 20.32
N SER A 32 23.09 30.71 21.29
CA SER A 32 22.80 29.57 22.16
C SER A 32 21.86 28.61 21.44
N THR A 33 22.16 27.32 21.47
CA THR A 33 21.29 26.27 20.89
C THR A 33 20.39 25.60 21.93
N SER A 34 20.29 26.18 23.13
CA SER A 34 19.48 25.65 24.23
C SER A 34 18.46 26.63 24.79
N SER A 35 18.45 27.88 24.32
CA SER A 35 17.50 28.91 24.78
C SER A 35 17.44 30.08 23.80
N GLY A 36 16.35 30.84 23.88
CA GLY A 36 16.13 32.08 23.13
C GLY A 36 15.45 31.90 21.77
N THR A 37 15.02 33.02 21.20
CA THR A 37 14.37 33.09 19.89
C THR A 37 15.02 34.16 19.05
N VAL A 38 15.38 33.83 17.80
CA VAL A 38 15.72 34.83 16.79
C VAL A 38 14.50 35.01 15.89
N GLU A 39 14.04 36.24 15.77
CA GLU A 39 12.93 36.63 14.91
C GLU A 39 13.46 37.45 13.74
N TYR A 40 13.09 37.04 12.54
CA TYR A 40 13.28 37.79 11.31
C TYR A 40 11.97 38.50 10.96
N ASP A 41 11.84 39.75 11.41
CA ASP A 41 10.65 40.59 11.30
C ASP A 41 10.78 41.74 10.28
N GLY A 42 11.86 41.81 9.51
CA GLY A 42 11.91 42.70 8.34
C GLY A 42 10.95 42.30 7.20
N GLY A 43 10.95 43.11 6.13
CA GLY A 43 10.26 42.80 4.88
C GLY A 43 10.92 41.62 4.13
N THR A 44 11.38 41.85 2.90
CA THR A 44 12.28 40.89 2.23
C THR A 44 13.67 40.95 2.87
N GLN A 45 14.21 39.81 3.26
CA GLN A 45 15.51 39.72 3.92
C GLN A 45 16.16 38.36 3.73
N SER A 46 17.47 38.30 3.98
CA SER A 46 18.19 37.03 4.02
C SER A 46 18.27 36.51 5.45
N VAL A 47 17.97 35.22 5.63
CA VAL A 47 18.16 34.50 6.88
C VAL A 47 19.57 33.91 6.86
N ILE A 48 20.42 34.36 7.77
CA ILE A 48 21.81 33.87 7.85
C ILE A 48 21.81 32.38 8.22
N SER A 49 22.69 31.61 7.58
CA SER A 49 22.98 30.23 7.95
C SER A 49 23.63 30.19 9.34
N ASP A 50 22.92 29.61 10.31
CA ASP A 50 23.36 29.52 11.70
C ASP A 50 22.61 28.39 12.42
N ASP A 51 23.01 28.13 13.66
CA ASP A 51 22.38 27.21 14.59
C ASP A 51 21.47 27.99 15.55
N TYR A 52 20.18 27.99 15.26
CA TYR A 52 19.14 28.63 16.06
C TYR A 52 18.64 27.66 17.14
N TYR A 53 18.32 28.18 18.33
CA TYR A 53 17.41 27.44 19.22
C TYR A 53 15.98 27.55 18.66
N ASN A 54 15.27 28.66 18.88
CA ASN A 54 14.04 28.93 18.14
C ASN A 54 14.29 29.94 17.02
N LEU A 55 13.65 29.72 15.87
CA LEU A 55 13.62 30.63 14.74
C LEU A 55 12.19 31.03 14.45
N GLU A 56 11.93 32.33 14.37
CA GLU A 56 10.63 32.88 14.00
C GLU A 56 10.72 33.74 12.75
N ILE A 57 9.77 33.55 11.84
CA ILE A 57 9.59 34.35 10.64
C ILE A 57 8.27 35.11 10.78
N ASP A 58 8.37 36.43 10.83
CA ASP A 58 7.22 37.33 10.99
C ASP A 58 7.16 38.36 9.86
N GLN A 59 6.07 39.13 9.85
CA GLN A 59 5.76 40.22 8.93
C GLN A 59 5.72 39.77 7.45
N SER A 60 5.28 40.66 6.56
CA SER A 60 5.18 40.33 5.13
C SER A 60 6.54 40.16 4.44
N GLY A 61 6.56 39.51 3.28
CA GLY A 61 7.74 39.39 2.42
C GLY A 61 8.52 38.09 2.63
N THR A 62 9.36 37.77 1.65
CA THR A 62 10.14 36.52 1.58
C THR A 62 11.46 36.63 2.34
N LYS A 63 11.71 35.67 3.21
CA LYS A 63 12.90 35.50 4.03
C LYS A 63 13.70 34.36 3.43
N THR A 64 14.76 34.68 2.72
CA THR A 64 15.50 33.70 1.91
C THR A 64 16.69 33.14 2.69
N ALA A 65 16.76 31.82 2.84
CA ALA A 65 17.88 31.15 3.47
C ALA A 65 19.19 31.41 2.70
N ALA A 66 20.21 31.94 3.40
CA ALA A 66 21.55 32.17 2.85
C ALA A 66 22.39 30.88 2.73
N GLY A 67 21.95 29.82 3.40
CA GLY A 67 22.60 28.53 3.53
C GLY A 67 21.69 27.58 4.33
N ASN A 68 22.19 26.40 4.68
CA ASN A 68 21.47 25.50 5.57
C ASN A 68 21.15 26.18 6.91
N LEU A 69 19.94 25.97 7.42
CA LEU A 69 19.52 26.40 8.74
C LEU A 69 19.47 25.19 9.67
N SER A 70 19.88 25.37 10.93
CA SER A 70 19.64 24.39 11.99
C SER A 70 18.79 25.03 13.08
N VAL A 71 17.75 24.34 13.52
CA VAL A 71 16.78 24.81 14.51
C VAL A 71 16.62 23.71 15.55
N ASP A 72 17.30 23.87 16.69
CA ASP A 72 17.32 22.90 17.78
C ASP A 72 16.00 22.90 18.60
N GLY A 73 15.29 24.02 18.59
CA GLY A 73 13.95 24.22 19.13
C GLY A 73 12.91 24.31 18.01
N ASN A 74 11.99 25.27 18.12
CA ASN A 74 10.86 25.41 17.20
C ASN A 74 11.16 26.36 16.04
N LEU A 75 10.61 26.04 14.87
CA LEU A 75 10.44 26.95 13.75
C LEU A 75 9.00 27.47 13.75
N VAL A 76 8.83 28.77 13.93
CA VAL A 76 7.52 29.42 14.00
C VAL A 76 7.34 30.37 12.82
N LEU A 77 6.22 30.24 12.12
CA LEU A 77 5.80 31.15 11.07
C LEU A 77 4.60 31.95 11.58
N THR A 78 4.82 33.21 11.87
CA THR A 78 3.80 34.20 12.26
C THR A 78 3.47 35.17 11.13
N GLY A 79 4.31 35.28 10.10
CA GLY A 79 4.02 35.99 8.86
C GLY A 79 4.99 35.63 7.73
N GLY A 80 4.73 36.18 6.53
CA GLY A 80 5.68 36.13 5.42
C GLY A 80 5.97 34.73 4.87
N GLU A 81 7.10 34.57 4.20
CA GLU A 81 7.53 33.30 3.63
C GLU A 81 8.95 33.00 4.08
N LEU A 82 9.24 31.75 4.47
CA LEU A 82 10.61 31.24 4.58
C LEU A 82 10.93 30.44 3.33
N ASP A 83 11.86 30.96 2.54
CA ASP A 83 12.29 30.35 1.29
C ASP A 83 13.60 29.57 1.48
N PHE A 84 13.56 28.29 1.12
CA PHE A 84 14.70 27.37 1.14
C PHE A 84 15.81 27.80 0.18
N ASN A 85 15.50 28.62 -0.83
CA ASN A 85 16.48 29.08 -1.82
C ASN A 85 17.12 27.91 -2.59
N GLY A 86 16.31 26.92 -2.96
CA GLY A 86 16.75 25.71 -3.66
C GLY A 86 17.33 24.65 -2.73
N GLY A 87 18.51 24.14 -3.07
CA GLY A 87 19.13 22.99 -2.41
C GLY A 87 19.61 23.19 -0.96
N GLN A 88 19.13 24.20 -0.24
CA GLN A 88 19.39 24.34 1.19
C GLN A 88 18.42 23.51 2.01
N ASN A 89 18.84 23.19 3.23
CA ASN A 89 18.05 22.41 4.17
C ASN A 89 17.68 23.26 5.38
N ILE A 90 16.47 23.01 5.89
CA ILE A 90 16.08 23.42 7.24
C ILE A 90 16.12 22.16 8.10
N ASN A 91 17.11 22.07 8.98
CA ASN A 91 17.23 20.99 9.95
C ASN A 91 16.46 21.38 11.20
N LEU A 92 15.38 20.67 11.51
CA LEU A 92 14.47 21.00 12.59
C LEU A 92 14.41 19.84 13.58
N LYS A 93 14.59 20.14 14.86
CA LYS A 93 14.41 19.18 15.96
C LYS A 93 13.09 19.39 16.72
N GLY A 94 12.58 20.62 16.80
CA GLY A 94 11.32 20.93 17.45
C GLY A 94 10.15 21.03 16.48
N ASN A 95 9.13 21.79 16.83
CA ASN A 95 7.90 21.88 16.04
C ASN A 95 8.05 22.85 14.87
N LEU A 96 7.34 22.57 13.78
CA LEU A 96 6.98 23.58 12.78
C LEU A 96 5.56 24.05 13.11
N THR A 97 5.44 25.30 13.56
CA THR A 97 4.15 25.90 13.90
C THR A 97 3.84 27.10 13.01
N LYS A 98 2.58 27.21 12.59
CA LYS A 98 2.12 28.21 11.63
C LYS A 98 0.87 28.92 12.14
N THR A 99 1.01 30.20 12.49
CA THR A 99 -0.14 31.08 12.76
C THR A 99 -0.56 31.80 11.48
N SER A 100 0.43 32.34 10.76
CA SER A 100 0.31 32.92 9.41
C SER A 100 1.68 32.86 8.73
N GLY A 101 1.72 32.86 7.40
CA GLY A 101 2.97 32.73 6.62
C GLY A 101 3.05 31.43 5.82
N SER A 102 4.21 31.07 5.27
CA SER A 102 4.42 29.83 4.49
C SER A 102 5.89 29.37 4.50
N LEU A 103 6.12 28.06 4.42
CA LEU A 103 7.36 27.52 3.89
C LEU A 103 7.25 27.45 2.37
N VAL A 104 8.28 27.87 1.66
CA VAL A 104 8.35 27.79 0.20
C VAL A 104 9.72 27.32 -0.26
N ASN A 105 9.80 26.75 -1.46
CA ASN A 105 11.08 26.56 -2.15
C ASN A 105 10.96 27.15 -3.56
N SER A 106 11.39 28.40 -3.73
CA SER A 106 11.19 29.14 -4.98
C SER A 106 12.07 28.69 -6.17
N SER A 107 12.76 27.56 -6.03
CA SER A 107 13.78 27.06 -6.95
C SER A 107 13.44 25.64 -7.44
N SER A 108 13.85 25.31 -8.66
CA SER A 108 13.67 23.98 -9.25
C SER A 108 14.62 22.91 -8.69
N THR A 109 15.43 23.24 -7.67
CA THR A 109 16.25 22.28 -6.94
C THR A 109 15.63 22.05 -5.57
N ASN A 110 15.41 20.79 -5.22
CA ASN A 110 14.76 20.45 -3.96
C ASN A 110 15.67 20.77 -2.77
N GLY A 111 15.13 21.54 -1.82
CA GLY A 111 15.62 21.65 -0.46
C GLY A 111 14.88 20.68 0.47
N TYR A 112 15.52 20.27 1.57
CA TYR A 112 14.92 19.35 2.53
C TYR A 112 14.49 20.05 3.80
N LEU A 113 13.21 19.91 4.17
CA LEU A 113 12.83 20.01 5.57
C LEU A 113 13.28 18.72 6.25
N VAL A 114 14.40 18.79 6.96
CA VAL A 114 15.00 17.65 7.66
C VAL A 114 14.49 17.63 9.09
N LEU A 115 13.53 16.75 9.37
CA LEU A 115 13.01 16.49 10.71
C LEU A 115 13.95 15.51 11.41
N LYS A 116 14.54 15.96 12.53
CA LYS A 116 15.54 15.25 13.31
C LYS A 116 15.04 14.89 14.69
N GLY A 117 15.51 13.80 15.27
CA GLY A 117 15.10 13.40 16.62
C GLY A 117 15.44 14.44 17.69
N THR A 118 14.53 14.52 18.66
CA THR A 118 14.66 15.28 19.90
C THR A 118 14.05 14.46 21.03
N SER A 119 14.13 14.95 22.28
CA SER A 119 13.34 14.37 23.36
C SER A 119 11.85 14.72 23.18
N GLY A 120 11.09 13.88 22.47
CA GLY A 120 9.64 14.02 22.30
C GLY A 120 9.16 13.89 20.85
N THR A 121 7.93 14.36 20.63
CA THR A 121 7.26 14.33 19.32
C THR A 121 7.22 15.73 18.72
N GLN A 122 7.67 15.85 17.48
CA GLN A 122 7.54 17.04 16.65
C GLN A 122 6.13 17.11 16.07
N THR A 123 5.57 18.30 16.07
CA THR A 123 4.35 18.62 15.34
C THR A 123 4.71 19.43 14.10
N VAL A 124 4.19 19.02 12.94
CA VAL A 124 4.42 19.70 11.66
C VAL A 124 3.09 20.20 11.13
N ASP A 125 2.90 21.52 11.16
CA ASP A 125 1.74 22.19 10.57
C ASP A 125 1.78 22.15 9.03
N ALA A 126 0.70 22.64 8.42
CA ALA A 126 0.48 22.57 6.97
C ALA A 126 1.61 23.18 6.12
N ILE A 127 2.05 22.40 5.13
CA ILE A 127 2.98 22.79 4.06
C ILE A 127 2.20 22.79 2.74
N ASN A 128 2.44 23.76 1.86
CA ASN A 128 1.72 23.87 0.59
C ASN A 128 2.64 24.30 -0.54
N ASP A 129 3.70 23.54 -0.74
CA ASP A 129 4.72 23.80 -1.75
C ASP A 129 5.33 22.45 -2.18
N GLN A 130 5.11 22.09 -3.45
CA GLN A 130 5.44 20.77 -3.98
C GLN A 130 6.93 20.62 -4.32
N GLU A 131 7.73 21.67 -4.11
CA GLU A 131 9.17 21.70 -4.33
C GLU A 131 9.94 21.46 -3.02
N ILE A 132 9.24 21.37 -1.88
CA ILE A 132 9.81 20.99 -0.58
C ILE A 132 9.77 19.48 -0.43
N ALA A 133 10.95 18.87 -0.23
CA ALA A 133 11.04 17.47 0.19
C ALA A 133 11.08 17.38 1.72
N ILE A 134 10.40 16.40 2.30
CA ILE A 134 10.43 16.12 3.74
C ILE A 134 11.34 14.92 3.97
N LYS A 135 12.35 15.10 4.82
CA LYS A 135 13.28 14.05 5.20
C LYS A 135 13.19 13.82 6.71
N VAL A 136 13.07 12.57 7.13
CA VAL A 136 12.93 12.16 8.53
C VAL A 136 14.15 11.34 8.89
N SER A 137 14.87 11.72 9.94
CA SER A 137 16.18 11.14 10.29
C SER A 137 16.47 11.21 11.78
N GLU A 138 17.47 10.44 12.24
CA GLU A 138 18.01 10.53 13.60
C GLU A 138 16.94 10.35 14.70
N ASP A 139 16.09 9.33 14.58
CA ASP A 139 15.04 8.96 15.56
C ASP A 139 13.93 10.01 15.76
N ALA A 140 13.58 10.73 14.69
CA ALA A 140 12.50 11.69 14.68
C ALA A 140 11.12 11.03 14.85
N ASN A 141 10.38 11.48 15.87
CA ASN A 141 8.95 11.23 15.99
C ASN A 141 8.19 12.48 15.55
N VAL A 142 7.34 12.35 14.55
CA VAL A 142 6.66 13.45 13.86
C VAL A 142 5.18 13.15 13.79
N THR A 143 4.34 14.15 14.07
CA THR A 143 2.91 14.12 13.85
C THR A 143 2.51 15.24 12.91
N VAL A 144 1.80 14.91 11.84
CA VAL A 144 1.20 15.88 10.92
C VAL A 144 0.00 16.56 11.59
N ASN A 145 -0.04 17.89 11.55
CA ASN A 145 -1.09 18.72 12.16
C ASN A 145 -1.73 19.71 11.18
N GLY A 146 -1.75 19.35 9.90
CA GLY A 146 -2.39 20.09 8.83
C GLY A 146 -2.16 19.40 7.50
N ASN A 147 -2.90 19.79 6.47
CA ASN A 147 -2.69 19.21 5.15
C ASN A 147 -1.29 19.58 4.63
N ILE A 148 -0.59 18.60 4.08
CA ILE A 148 0.74 18.76 3.48
C ILE A 148 0.61 18.53 1.98
N SER A 149 1.05 19.50 1.19
CA SER A 149 1.43 19.32 -0.21
C SER A 149 2.93 19.53 -0.31
N ALA A 150 3.66 18.49 -0.72
CA ALA A 150 5.13 18.44 -0.75
C ALA A 150 5.63 17.67 -1.98
N HIS A 151 6.94 17.66 -2.21
CA HIS A 151 7.55 16.89 -3.29
C HIS A 151 7.49 15.39 -2.98
N TYR A 152 8.18 14.97 -1.91
CA TYR A 152 8.18 13.59 -1.42
C TYR A 152 8.48 13.53 0.07
N VAL A 153 8.27 12.35 0.65
CA VAL A 153 8.67 12.01 2.02
C VAL A 153 9.71 10.91 1.97
N TRP A 154 10.82 11.10 2.68
CA TRP A 154 11.88 10.10 2.84
C TRP A 154 12.21 9.89 4.31
N LEU A 155 11.89 8.70 4.82
CA LEU A 155 12.37 8.23 6.11
C LEU A 155 13.69 7.51 5.89
N GLN A 156 14.77 8.08 6.43
CA GLN A 156 16.11 7.53 6.23
C GLN A 156 16.35 6.28 7.08
N SER A 157 17.31 5.45 6.66
CA SER A 157 17.78 4.30 7.44
C SER A 157 18.37 4.65 8.81
N SER A 158 18.76 5.91 9.02
CA SER A 158 19.19 6.43 10.33
C SER A 158 18.03 6.77 11.27
N ASN A 159 16.79 6.69 10.80
CA ASN A 159 15.61 6.94 11.60
C ASN A 159 15.10 5.63 12.22
N THR A 160 14.82 5.62 13.52
CA THR A 160 13.99 4.58 14.14
C THR A 160 12.64 5.09 14.63
N GLY A 161 12.38 6.40 14.51
CA GLY A 161 11.13 7.04 14.95
C GLY A 161 10.01 6.96 13.91
N THR A 162 8.88 7.58 14.23
CA THR A 162 7.64 7.52 13.43
C THR A 162 7.34 8.84 12.71
N PHE A 163 6.89 8.80 11.45
CA PHE A 163 6.18 9.88 10.78
C PHE A 163 4.68 9.53 10.70
N LEU A 164 3.88 10.17 11.53
CA LEU A 164 2.46 9.85 11.74
C LEU A 164 1.54 10.78 10.95
N ILE A 165 0.68 10.16 10.14
CA ILE A 165 -0.47 10.79 9.48
C ILE A 165 -1.74 10.34 10.23
N GLY A 166 -2.41 11.29 10.87
CA GLY A 166 -3.65 11.08 11.59
C GLY A 166 -4.65 12.21 11.33
N GLY A 167 -5.63 11.95 10.47
CA GLY A 167 -6.77 12.83 10.21
C GLY A 167 -6.58 13.88 9.13
N TRP A 168 -5.35 14.03 8.61
CA TRP A 168 -4.99 15.02 7.59
C TRP A 168 -4.65 14.39 6.24
N ALA A 169 -4.63 15.21 5.19
CA ALA A 169 -4.16 14.79 3.88
C ALA A 169 -2.68 15.15 3.67
N VAL A 170 -1.88 14.17 3.27
CA VAL A 170 -0.53 14.35 2.75
C VAL A 170 -0.56 14.00 1.27
N THR A 171 -0.25 14.96 0.41
CA THR A 171 -0.18 14.80 -1.04
C THR A 171 1.23 15.12 -1.51
N LEU A 172 1.83 14.16 -2.21
CA LEU A 172 3.20 14.20 -2.68
C LEU A 172 3.20 14.21 -4.20
N ASP A 173 3.88 15.19 -4.79
CA ASP A 173 3.98 15.29 -6.26
C ASP A 173 4.80 14.13 -6.85
N ASP A 174 5.73 13.60 -6.06
CA ASP A 174 6.62 12.53 -6.43
C ASP A 174 6.28 11.25 -5.65
N LYS A 175 7.15 10.80 -4.72
CA LYS A 175 7.16 9.42 -4.20
C LYS A 175 7.14 9.34 -2.67
N ILE A 176 7.20 8.11 -2.16
CA ILE A 176 7.64 7.82 -0.79
C ILE A 176 8.89 6.95 -0.81
N VAL A 177 9.76 7.13 0.17
CA VAL A 177 10.91 6.25 0.43
C VAL A 177 10.98 5.96 1.92
N VAL A 178 10.99 4.69 2.30
CA VAL A 178 10.95 4.22 3.69
C VAL A 178 12.14 3.28 3.94
N ASP A 179 13.32 3.86 4.15
CA ASP A 179 14.56 3.12 4.41
C ASP A 179 14.75 2.78 5.90
N GLY A 180 14.01 3.47 6.78
CA GLY A 180 14.06 3.28 8.23
C GLY A 180 12.82 3.84 8.93
N GLY A 181 12.71 3.57 10.23
CA GLY A 181 11.61 4.04 11.07
C GLY A 181 10.25 3.54 10.62
N THR A 182 9.21 4.31 10.91
CA THR A 182 7.82 3.96 10.57
C THR A 182 7.09 5.13 9.91
N LEU A 183 6.59 4.94 8.70
CA LEU A 183 5.60 5.83 8.09
C LEU A 183 4.22 5.26 8.43
N GLN A 184 3.51 5.91 9.35
CA GLN A 184 2.26 5.37 9.91
C GLN A 184 1.04 6.19 9.48
N ILE A 185 -0.02 5.50 9.06
CA ILE A 185 -1.32 6.08 8.72
C ILE A 185 -2.38 5.46 9.62
N THR A 186 -2.89 6.26 10.55
CA THR A 186 -4.00 5.85 11.44
C THR A 186 -5.35 6.36 10.95
N SER A 187 -5.37 7.47 10.21
CA SER A 187 -6.54 8.06 9.56
C SER A 187 -6.09 9.19 8.61
N GLY A 188 -7.01 9.74 7.80
CA GLY A 188 -6.67 10.75 6.79
C GLY A 188 -6.23 10.09 5.49
N SER A 189 -5.34 10.72 4.72
CA SER A 189 -4.88 10.16 3.45
C SER A 189 -3.42 10.46 3.11
N LEU A 190 -2.77 9.53 2.42
CA LEU A 190 -1.48 9.73 1.76
C LEU A 190 -1.66 9.51 0.26
N ASN A 191 -1.32 10.50 -0.56
CA ASN A 191 -1.43 10.42 -2.01
C ASN A 191 -0.07 10.72 -2.64
N THR A 192 0.33 9.94 -3.63
CA THR A 192 1.53 10.21 -4.44
C THR A 192 1.15 10.27 -5.91
N SER A 193 1.77 11.14 -6.69
CA SER A 193 1.52 11.24 -8.15
C SER A 193 2.67 10.77 -9.02
N LYS A 194 3.83 10.41 -8.46
CA LYS A 194 4.86 9.76 -9.28
C LYS A 194 4.31 8.50 -9.90
N ASN A 195 4.55 8.38 -11.20
CA ASN A 195 4.19 7.21 -11.96
C ASN A 195 5.44 6.61 -12.58
N SER A 196 5.98 5.61 -11.89
CA SER A 196 7.25 4.97 -12.19
C SER A 196 7.29 3.64 -11.45
N SER A 197 7.81 2.62 -12.10
CA SER A 197 7.92 1.28 -11.52
C SER A 197 8.97 1.15 -10.40
N THR A 198 9.91 2.10 -10.32
CA THR A 198 11.03 2.02 -9.38
C THR A 198 11.04 3.08 -8.30
N SER A 199 10.01 3.94 -8.20
CA SER A 199 10.13 5.17 -7.41
C SER A 199 9.70 5.02 -5.95
N HIS A 200 8.64 4.26 -5.67
CA HIS A 200 8.13 4.10 -4.31
C HIS A 200 8.78 2.87 -3.69
N GLU A 201 9.54 3.08 -2.62
CA GLU A 201 10.48 2.10 -2.10
C GLU A 201 10.29 1.91 -0.60
N ILE A 202 10.11 0.67 -0.18
CA ILE A 202 10.09 0.23 1.22
C ILE A 202 11.33 -0.66 1.44
N ASP A 203 12.46 -0.02 1.78
CA ASP A 203 13.79 -0.65 1.84
C ASP A 203 14.43 -0.53 3.23
N GLY A 204 13.74 -1.08 4.23
CA GLY A 204 14.28 -1.30 5.58
C GLY A 204 13.35 -0.82 6.70
N GLY A 205 12.62 0.27 6.47
CA GLY A 205 11.63 0.78 7.44
C GLY A 205 10.29 0.03 7.38
N THR A 206 9.32 0.55 8.11
CA THR A 206 7.94 0.04 8.15
C THR A 206 6.99 1.06 7.53
N PHE A 207 6.17 0.62 6.59
CA PHE A 207 5.02 1.35 6.08
C PHE A 207 3.76 0.76 6.69
N ASP A 208 3.18 1.47 7.65
CA ASP A 208 2.14 0.98 8.55
C ASP A 208 0.79 1.67 8.25
N ILE A 209 -0.24 0.87 7.97
CA ILE A 209 -1.58 1.31 7.59
C ILE A 209 -2.60 0.67 8.52
N ASP A 210 -2.94 1.41 9.58
CA ASP A 210 -3.99 1.06 10.54
C ASP A 210 -5.35 1.63 10.15
N GLY A 211 -5.37 2.66 9.29
CA GLY A 211 -6.58 3.35 8.87
C GLY A 211 -6.37 4.27 7.67
N GLY A 212 -7.35 5.14 7.41
CA GLY A 212 -7.26 6.12 6.31
C GLY A 212 -7.17 5.48 4.92
N THR A 213 -6.65 6.26 3.97
CA THR A 213 -6.48 5.82 2.58
C THR A 213 -5.11 6.22 2.04
N VAL A 214 -4.37 5.24 1.52
CA VAL A 214 -3.12 5.44 0.80
C VAL A 214 -3.35 5.22 -0.69
N ASN A 215 -2.88 6.15 -1.52
CA ASN A 215 -2.93 6.05 -2.97
C ASN A 215 -1.53 6.23 -3.57
N ILE A 216 -1.03 5.15 -4.17
CA ILE A 216 0.24 5.11 -4.91
C ILE A 216 -0.05 5.32 -6.41
N GLY A 217 0.41 6.43 -6.99
CA GLY A 217 0.12 6.82 -8.37
C GLY A 217 -1.25 7.48 -8.62
N TYR A 218 -1.79 8.18 -7.62
CA TYR A 218 -3.14 8.75 -7.62
C TYR A 218 -3.47 9.59 -8.88
N ALA A 219 -4.71 9.40 -9.37
CA ALA A 219 -5.44 10.25 -10.32
C ALA A 219 -4.83 10.48 -11.72
N THR A 220 -3.72 9.83 -12.08
CA THR A 220 -3.07 10.16 -13.36
C THR A 220 -2.58 8.98 -14.19
N ASN A 221 -2.34 7.78 -13.67
CA ASN A 221 -1.69 6.78 -14.53
C ASN A 221 -1.68 5.32 -14.05
N ASN A 222 -1.03 4.47 -14.85
CA ASN A 222 -1.11 3.01 -14.82
C ASN A 222 0.21 2.29 -14.49
N THR A 223 1.36 2.93 -14.23
CA THR A 223 2.68 2.27 -14.02
C THR A 223 3.33 2.58 -12.66
N ALA A 224 2.52 2.92 -11.65
CA ALA A 224 3.04 3.29 -10.34
C ALA A 224 3.07 2.06 -9.44
N ASP A 225 4.29 1.62 -9.16
CA ASP A 225 4.53 0.44 -8.34
C ASP A 225 4.87 0.81 -6.91
N LEU A 226 4.64 -0.15 -6.02
CA LEU A 226 5.12 -0.11 -4.65
C LEU A 226 6.13 -1.24 -4.45
N ASN A 227 7.40 -0.87 -4.32
CA ASN A 227 8.53 -1.80 -4.26
C ASN A 227 8.91 -2.12 -2.82
N ILE A 228 9.12 -3.40 -2.53
CA ILE A 228 9.52 -3.92 -1.22
C ILE A 228 10.79 -4.76 -1.41
N THR A 229 11.93 -4.24 -0.96
CA THR A 229 13.23 -4.93 -1.10
C THR A 229 13.67 -5.56 0.21
N SER A 230 13.49 -4.85 1.33
CA SER A 230 13.90 -5.36 2.65
C SER A 230 13.04 -4.87 3.81
N GLY A 231 12.18 -3.87 3.60
CA GLY A 231 11.33 -3.31 4.65
C GLY A 231 10.05 -4.10 4.91
N THR A 232 9.16 -3.49 5.67
CA THR A 232 7.86 -4.07 6.04
C THR A 232 6.73 -3.19 5.55
N ILE A 233 5.74 -3.79 4.91
CA ILE A 233 4.39 -3.22 4.80
C ILE A 233 3.51 -3.93 5.84
N ASP A 234 2.87 -3.17 6.71
CA ASP A 234 1.91 -3.67 7.70
C ASP A 234 0.55 -3.02 7.50
N ILE A 235 -0.48 -3.84 7.31
CA ILE A 235 -1.84 -3.40 7.00
C ILE A 235 -2.78 -4.11 7.96
N SER A 236 -3.11 -3.41 9.05
CA SER A 236 -4.08 -3.87 10.04
C SER A 236 -5.49 -3.29 9.79
N GLY A 237 -5.57 -2.21 9.02
CA GLY A 237 -6.81 -1.53 8.66
C GLY A 237 -6.67 -0.65 7.42
N GLY A 238 -7.55 0.34 7.28
CA GLY A 238 -7.49 1.31 6.18
C GLY A 238 -7.62 0.72 4.78
N THR A 239 -7.16 1.49 3.79
CA THR A 239 -7.14 1.08 2.39
C THR A 239 -5.83 1.49 1.73
N LEU A 240 -5.13 0.53 1.12
CA LEU A 240 -3.99 0.77 0.25
C LEU A 240 -4.42 0.57 -1.21
N ASN A 241 -4.27 1.60 -2.03
CA ASN A 241 -4.48 1.54 -3.47
C ASN A 241 -3.14 1.72 -4.18
N VAL A 242 -2.78 0.75 -5.01
CA VAL A 242 -1.60 0.82 -5.88
C VAL A 242 -2.08 0.77 -7.33
N SER A 243 -1.60 1.71 -8.14
CA SER A 243 -2.15 1.91 -9.48
C SER A 243 -1.70 0.86 -10.48
N ASP A 244 -0.54 0.22 -10.25
CA ASP A 244 -0.05 -0.88 -11.09
C ASP A 244 0.33 -2.12 -10.28
N CYS A 245 1.60 -2.23 -9.85
CA CYS A 245 2.15 -3.42 -9.21
C CYS A 245 2.52 -3.20 -7.74
N ILE A 246 2.37 -4.24 -6.93
CA ILE A 246 3.14 -4.40 -5.69
C ILE A 246 4.24 -5.41 -6.02
N ASP A 247 5.48 -4.94 -6.05
CA ASP A 247 6.67 -5.74 -6.38
C ASP A 247 7.47 -6.00 -5.09
N MET A 248 7.57 -7.28 -4.72
CA MET A 248 8.29 -7.73 -3.53
C MET A 248 9.44 -8.67 -3.92
N SER A 249 10.66 -8.11 -3.95
CA SER A 249 11.89 -8.90 -4.09
C SER A 249 12.42 -9.42 -2.74
N GLY A 250 11.92 -8.89 -1.63
CA GLY A 250 12.26 -9.31 -0.27
C GLY A 250 11.43 -8.61 0.79
N GLY A 251 11.89 -8.60 2.04
CA GLY A 251 11.16 -7.94 3.13
C GLY A 251 9.90 -8.71 3.59
N THR A 252 8.91 -7.96 4.08
CA THR A 252 7.67 -8.53 4.64
C THR A 252 6.46 -7.72 4.22
N PHE A 253 5.43 -8.41 3.74
CA PHE A 253 4.10 -7.85 3.52
C PHE A 253 3.12 -8.53 4.47
N THR A 254 2.50 -7.76 5.37
CA THR A 254 1.56 -8.26 6.36
C THR A 254 0.20 -7.62 6.16
N GLN A 255 -0.81 -8.46 5.97
CA GLN A 255 -2.21 -8.09 5.94
C GLN A 255 -2.96 -8.84 7.04
N THR A 256 -3.27 -8.12 8.10
CA THR A 256 -4.09 -8.59 9.23
C THR A 256 -5.48 -7.94 9.26
N GLY A 257 -5.75 -7.04 8.32
CA GLY A 257 -7.04 -6.41 8.09
C GLY A 257 -7.01 -5.51 6.86
N GLY A 258 -7.90 -4.51 6.85
CA GLY A 258 -7.95 -3.51 5.79
C GLY A 258 -8.25 -4.07 4.39
N THR A 259 -8.06 -3.20 3.39
CA THR A 259 -8.24 -3.52 1.98
C THR A 259 -7.03 -3.08 1.18
N VAL A 260 -6.52 -3.98 0.34
CA VAL A 260 -5.44 -3.68 -0.61
C VAL A 260 -6.02 -3.82 -2.00
N ASN A 261 -5.88 -2.78 -2.82
CA ASN A 261 -6.33 -2.76 -4.20
C ASN A 261 -5.10 -2.57 -5.08
N VAL A 262 -4.77 -3.61 -5.83
CA VAL A 262 -3.73 -3.57 -6.84
C VAL A 262 -4.39 -3.33 -8.18
N ARG A 263 -3.80 -2.43 -8.98
CA ARG A 263 -4.33 -1.99 -10.27
C ARG A 263 -5.71 -1.33 -10.16
N ASN A 264 -5.84 -0.40 -9.22
CA ASN A 264 -7.12 0.27 -8.95
C ASN A 264 -7.53 1.31 -10.01
N TYR A 265 -6.70 1.55 -11.05
CA TYR A 265 -6.98 2.55 -12.06
C TYR A 265 -7.80 1.99 -13.24
N ASN A 266 -9.03 2.48 -13.39
CA ASN A 266 -9.93 2.12 -14.49
C ASN A 266 -9.55 2.89 -15.78
N SER A 267 -8.50 2.41 -16.44
CA SER A 267 -8.13 2.88 -17.78
C SER A 267 -7.82 1.71 -18.71
N SER A 268 -7.75 1.97 -20.01
CA SER A 268 -7.38 0.98 -21.02
C SER A 268 -5.87 0.68 -21.07
N GLY A 269 -5.07 1.32 -20.20
CA GLY A 269 -3.63 1.16 -20.20
C GLY A 269 -3.22 0.07 -19.22
N GLU A 270 -2.48 -0.93 -19.69
CA GLU A 270 -2.16 -2.13 -18.91
C GLU A 270 -0.92 -1.99 -18.00
N GLY A 271 -0.60 -0.78 -17.58
CA GLY A 271 0.62 -0.49 -16.84
C GLY A 271 1.88 -0.88 -17.57
N ASP A 272 2.93 -1.23 -16.84
CA ASP A 272 4.09 -1.88 -17.41
C ASP A 272 3.90 -3.40 -17.52
N ALA A 273 4.85 -3.99 -18.26
CA ALA A 273 4.88 -5.40 -18.56
C ALA A 273 5.50 -6.15 -17.40
N ASP A 274 4.83 -6.10 -16.26
CA ASP A 274 5.16 -6.82 -15.03
C ASP A 274 3.89 -7.49 -14.45
N HIS A 275 4.11 -8.39 -13.50
CA HIS A 275 3.04 -8.94 -12.68
C HIS A 275 2.31 -7.82 -11.93
N LYS A 276 1.14 -8.10 -11.32
CA LYS A 276 0.41 -7.08 -10.55
C LYS A 276 0.63 -7.22 -9.06
N PHE A 277 0.67 -8.45 -8.59
CA PHE A 277 1.22 -8.75 -7.29
C PHE A 277 2.39 -9.69 -7.51
N ASP A 278 3.60 -9.15 -7.49
CA ASP A 278 4.83 -9.89 -7.74
C ASP A 278 5.58 -10.15 -6.44
N VAL A 279 5.96 -11.40 -6.22
CA VAL A 279 6.64 -11.84 -5.01
C VAL A 279 7.75 -12.78 -5.40
N ASP A 280 8.91 -12.20 -5.71
CA ASP A 280 10.16 -12.91 -6.01
C ASP A 280 10.83 -13.48 -4.75
N GLY A 281 10.50 -12.95 -3.56
CA GLY A 281 11.03 -13.43 -2.29
C GLY A 281 10.49 -12.68 -1.07
N GLY A 282 10.83 -13.13 0.14
CA GLY A 282 10.39 -12.50 1.40
C GLY A 282 9.27 -13.26 2.11
N THR A 283 8.52 -12.56 2.96
CA THR A 283 7.43 -13.14 3.76
C THR A 283 6.09 -12.45 3.51
N LEU A 284 5.08 -13.23 3.12
CA LEU A 284 3.68 -12.82 3.07
C LEU A 284 2.94 -13.34 4.31
N ASN A 285 2.34 -12.44 5.09
CA ASN A 285 1.45 -12.82 6.20
C ASN A 285 0.02 -12.38 5.85
N LEU A 286 -0.82 -13.32 5.41
CA LEU A 286 -2.16 -13.09 4.89
C LEU A 286 -3.19 -13.70 5.84
N THR A 287 -3.49 -13.00 6.93
CA THR A 287 -4.23 -13.59 8.07
C THR A 287 -5.62 -13.01 8.30
N ALA A 288 -5.95 -11.89 7.65
CA ALA A 288 -7.28 -11.30 7.55
C ALA A 288 -7.25 -10.13 6.55
N GLY A 289 -8.40 -9.55 6.23
CA GLY A 289 -8.52 -8.48 5.24
C GLY A 289 -8.70 -9.00 3.81
N THR A 290 -8.72 -8.08 2.85
CA THR A 290 -8.96 -8.37 1.44
C THR A 290 -7.85 -7.82 0.55
N LEU A 291 -7.26 -8.68 -0.29
CA LEU A 291 -6.37 -8.29 -1.38
C LEU A 291 -7.14 -8.41 -2.70
N ASN A 292 -7.45 -7.28 -3.32
CA ASN A 292 -8.11 -7.21 -4.61
C ASN A 292 -7.09 -7.01 -5.73
N ILE A 293 -7.12 -7.89 -6.73
CA ILE A 293 -6.36 -7.72 -7.97
C ILE A 293 -7.34 -7.34 -9.08
N ASN A 294 -7.34 -6.06 -9.42
CA ASN A 294 -8.40 -5.41 -10.18
C ASN A 294 -8.18 -5.41 -11.70
N GLY A 295 -7.09 -5.99 -12.20
CA GLY A 295 -6.88 -6.17 -13.63
C GLY A 295 -5.70 -7.09 -13.93
N GLU A 296 -5.39 -7.25 -15.20
CA GLU A 296 -4.41 -8.20 -15.73
C GLU A 296 -3.34 -7.48 -16.54
N HIS A 297 -2.20 -8.12 -16.80
CA HIS A 297 -1.37 -7.77 -17.95
C HIS A 297 -1.62 -8.79 -19.07
N SER A 298 -1.58 -8.33 -20.32
CA SER A 298 -2.07 -9.06 -21.50
C SER A 298 -1.14 -10.21 -21.97
N ASN A 299 -0.84 -11.22 -21.15
CA ASN A 299 -0.28 -12.52 -21.59
C ASN A 299 -0.02 -13.54 -20.45
N THR A 300 0.49 -14.72 -20.85
CA THR A 300 0.92 -15.83 -19.99
C THR A 300 2.28 -15.61 -19.29
N THR A 301 2.98 -14.52 -19.55
CA THR A 301 4.28 -14.20 -18.92
C THR A 301 4.07 -13.31 -17.70
N TYR A 302 3.12 -12.37 -17.78
CA TYR A 302 2.85 -11.39 -16.75
C TYR A 302 1.47 -11.65 -16.15
N HIS A 303 1.49 -12.38 -15.04
CA HIS A 303 0.32 -12.86 -14.33
C HIS A 303 -0.32 -11.77 -13.47
N SER A 304 -1.59 -11.96 -13.11
CA SER A 304 -2.25 -11.13 -12.10
C SER A 304 -1.55 -11.27 -10.75
N ILE A 305 -1.04 -12.47 -10.45
CA ILE A 305 -0.25 -12.77 -9.26
C ILE A 305 0.89 -13.69 -9.66
N SER A 306 2.08 -13.41 -9.15
CA SER A 306 3.24 -14.31 -9.18
C SER A 306 3.77 -14.39 -7.75
N ILE A 307 3.85 -15.60 -7.21
CA ILE A 307 4.50 -15.88 -5.92
C ILE A 307 5.52 -16.97 -6.16
N ASP A 308 6.80 -16.60 -6.09
CA ASP A 308 7.90 -17.52 -6.25
C ASP A 308 7.90 -18.59 -5.15
N ALA A 309 8.42 -19.77 -5.49
CA ALA A 309 8.49 -20.90 -4.58
C ALA A 309 9.39 -20.62 -3.35
N SER A 310 10.30 -19.64 -3.44
CA SER A 310 11.18 -19.23 -2.35
C SER A 310 10.52 -18.31 -1.32
N ALA A 311 9.36 -17.71 -1.64
CA ALA A 311 8.61 -16.88 -0.72
C ALA A 311 8.04 -17.71 0.45
N THR A 312 7.98 -17.11 1.63
CA THR A 312 7.26 -17.71 2.78
C THR A 312 5.85 -17.15 2.84
N VAL A 313 4.84 -18.02 2.69
CA VAL A 313 3.42 -17.61 2.76
C VAL A 313 2.77 -18.17 4.02
N ASN A 314 2.39 -17.27 4.92
CA ASN A 314 1.64 -17.56 6.14
C ASN A 314 0.20 -17.07 5.98
N SER A 315 -0.69 -17.95 5.54
CA SER A 315 -2.10 -17.62 5.31
C SER A 315 -3.05 -18.34 6.26
N ASN A 316 -4.29 -17.87 6.35
CA ASN A 316 -5.39 -18.61 6.99
C ASN A 316 -6.74 -18.29 6.33
N ALA A 317 -7.79 -19.00 6.75
CA ALA A 317 -9.14 -18.91 6.18
C ALA A 317 -9.77 -17.49 6.21
N ASN A 318 -9.32 -16.60 7.10
CA ASN A 318 -9.92 -15.27 7.29
C ASN A 318 -9.41 -14.22 6.29
N HIS A 319 -8.33 -14.50 5.55
CA HIS A 319 -7.89 -13.62 4.46
C HIS A 319 -8.67 -13.94 3.19
N THR A 320 -8.97 -12.92 2.39
CA THR A 320 -9.59 -13.07 1.08
C THR A 320 -8.68 -12.50 0.00
N LEU A 321 -8.30 -13.35 -0.96
CA LEU A 321 -7.79 -12.91 -2.24
C LEU A 321 -8.97 -12.80 -3.22
N ALA A 322 -9.17 -11.64 -3.81
CA ALA A 322 -10.22 -11.42 -4.80
C ALA A 322 -9.62 -11.01 -6.14
N ILE A 323 -9.97 -11.76 -7.17
CA ILE A 323 -9.62 -11.48 -8.56
C ILE A 323 -10.84 -10.86 -9.23
N ILE A 324 -10.76 -9.57 -9.53
CA ILE A 324 -11.89 -8.77 -9.97
C ILE A 324 -11.52 -8.06 -11.27
N ASP A 325 -12.47 -7.88 -12.18
CA ASP A 325 -12.30 -6.96 -13.30
C ASP A 325 -12.69 -5.53 -12.88
N ASN A 326 -11.75 -4.60 -12.90
CA ASN A 326 -11.96 -3.15 -12.78
C ASN A 326 -11.44 -2.41 -14.03
N THR A 327 -11.15 -3.14 -15.09
CA THR A 327 -10.79 -2.56 -16.39
C THR A 327 -12.06 -2.24 -17.18
N SER A 328 -11.99 -1.23 -18.06
CA SER A 328 -13.05 -0.97 -19.03
C SER A 328 -13.38 -2.27 -19.79
N ALA A 329 -14.65 -2.50 -20.14
CA ALA A 329 -15.24 -3.74 -20.69
C ALA A 329 -14.61 -4.32 -22.00
N ALA A 330 -13.41 -3.90 -22.37
CA ALA A 330 -12.64 -4.34 -23.52
C ALA A 330 -11.50 -5.33 -23.17
N SER A 331 -11.25 -5.63 -21.90
CA SER A 331 -10.26 -6.65 -21.51
C SER A 331 -10.82 -8.05 -21.81
N LEU A 332 -10.22 -8.72 -22.80
CA LEU A 332 -10.69 -9.99 -23.37
C LEU A 332 -9.90 -11.21 -22.86
N GLU A 333 -8.92 -11.02 -21.98
CA GLU A 333 -7.99 -12.10 -21.62
C GLU A 333 -8.34 -12.79 -20.31
N ASN A 334 -7.77 -13.97 -20.15
CA ASN A 334 -7.91 -14.80 -18.96
C ASN A 334 -7.00 -14.29 -17.84
N ARG A 335 -7.30 -14.68 -16.60
CA ARG A 335 -6.46 -14.34 -15.44
C ARG A 335 -5.55 -15.52 -15.12
N TYR A 336 -4.26 -15.23 -15.04
CA TYR A 336 -3.23 -16.19 -14.63
C TYR A 336 -2.76 -15.83 -13.22
N LEU A 337 -2.71 -16.81 -12.32
CA LEU A 337 -2.06 -16.68 -11.01
C LEU A 337 -1.04 -17.81 -10.93
N ASP A 338 0.23 -17.46 -10.78
CA ASP A 338 1.31 -18.36 -10.42
C ASP A 338 1.48 -18.30 -8.91
N LEU A 339 1.08 -19.38 -8.24
CA LEU A 339 1.09 -19.47 -6.77
C LEU A 339 2.08 -20.52 -6.25
N GLN A 340 2.70 -21.29 -7.16
CA GLN A 340 3.65 -22.36 -6.84
C GLN A 340 3.21 -23.34 -5.74
N GLY A 341 1.89 -23.51 -5.56
CA GLY A 341 1.28 -24.38 -4.56
C GLY A 341 1.25 -23.84 -3.13
N HIS A 342 1.57 -22.57 -2.92
CA HIS A 342 1.39 -21.92 -1.62
C HIS A 342 -0.09 -21.92 -1.23
N SER A 343 -0.40 -22.31 0.01
CA SER A 343 -1.77 -22.26 0.51
C SER A 343 -2.23 -20.80 0.67
N LEU A 344 -3.47 -20.51 0.28
CA LEU A 344 -4.09 -19.21 0.45
C LEU A 344 -5.30 -19.29 1.38
N GLY A 345 -5.85 -18.13 1.77
CA GLY A 345 -7.10 -18.06 2.51
C GLY A 345 -8.31 -18.43 1.63
N SER A 346 -9.29 -17.53 1.61
CA SER A 346 -10.42 -17.62 0.68
C SER A 346 -10.04 -17.00 -0.67
N LEU A 347 -10.59 -17.56 -1.76
CA LEU A 347 -10.45 -17.03 -3.12
C LEU A 347 -11.82 -16.62 -3.65
N THR A 348 -11.93 -15.37 -4.10
CA THR A 348 -13.10 -14.87 -4.82
C THR A 348 -12.71 -14.57 -6.26
N PHE A 349 -13.52 -15.05 -7.19
CA PHE A 349 -13.39 -14.79 -8.62
C PHE A 349 -14.64 -14.08 -9.12
N ASN A 350 -14.48 -12.85 -9.58
CA ASN A 350 -15.56 -12.00 -10.06
C ASN A 350 -15.09 -11.20 -11.28
N VAL A 351 -15.01 -11.90 -12.41
CA VAL A 351 -14.51 -11.36 -13.68
C VAL A 351 -15.55 -11.52 -14.77
N SER A 352 -15.33 -10.89 -15.91
CA SER A 352 -16.20 -10.99 -17.09
C SER A 352 -16.44 -12.46 -17.46
N SER A 353 -17.68 -12.80 -17.84
CA SER A 353 -18.15 -14.19 -17.98
C SER A 353 -17.38 -15.06 -18.97
N SER A 354 -16.63 -14.47 -19.90
CA SER A 354 -15.81 -15.20 -20.87
C SER A 354 -14.43 -15.58 -20.36
N LYS A 355 -14.02 -15.10 -19.18
CA LYS A 355 -12.66 -15.23 -18.67
C LYS A 355 -12.55 -16.41 -17.71
N TYR A 356 -11.42 -17.10 -17.81
CA TYR A 356 -11.07 -18.21 -16.93
C TYR A 356 -9.84 -17.88 -16.07
N TYR A 357 -9.82 -18.43 -14.86
CA TYR A 357 -8.61 -18.60 -14.09
C TYR A 357 -7.81 -19.80 -14.56
N TYR A 358 -6.48 -19.68 -14.66
CA TYR A 358 -5.58 -20.80 -14.91
C TYR A 358 -4.61 -21.00 -13.75
N LEU A 359 -4.73 -22.17 -13.12
CA LEU A 359 -3.73 -22.72 -12.20
C LEU A 359 -2.51 -23.25 -12.96
N ASN A 360 -1.37 -23.19 -12.29
CA ASN A 360 -0.08 -23.76 -12.74
C ASN A 360 0.53 -24.77 -11.73
N ALA A 361 -0.16 -25.01 -10.61
CA ALA A 361 0.23 -25.94 -9.57
C ALA A 361 -1.01 -26.43 -8.81
N ASN A 362 -0.87 -27.51 -8.03
CA ASN A 362 -1.90 -27.91 -7.07
C ASN A 362 -2.11 -26.79 -6.06
N GLN A 363 -3.36 -26.51 -5.73
CA GLN A 363 -3.72 -25.38 -4.88
C GLN A 363 -4.51 -25.83 -3.67
N THR A 364 -4.14 -25.31 -2.50
CA THR A 364 -4.94 -25.44 -1.27
C THR A 364 -5.52 -24.08 -0.91
N LEU A 365 -6.84 -24.03 -0.75
CA LEU A 365 -7.57 -22.90 -0.18
C LEU A 365 -7.97 -23.26 1.25
N LEU A 366 -7.41 -22.54 2.22
CA LEU A 366 -7.71 -22.72 3.64
C LEU A 366 -9.09 -22.16 4.01
N GLY A 367 -9.64 -21.29 3.17
CA GLY A 367 -10.99 -20.74 3.29
C GLY A 367 -11.90 -21.20 2.16
N ASN A 368 -12.77 -20.28 1.71
CA ASN A 368 -13.81 -20.56 0.74
C ASN A 368 -13.33 -20.38 -0.70
N LEU A 369 -14.00 -21.03 -1.64
CA LEU A 369 -13.96 -20.70 -3.06
C LEU A 369 -15.28 -20.04 -3.46
N THR A 370 -15.22 -18.83 -4.01
CA THR A 370 -16.41 -18.14 -4.53
C THR A 370 -16.17 -17.76 -5.98
N VAL A 371 -17.03 -18.21 -6.89
CA VAL A 371 -17.00 -17.86 -8.31
C VAL A 371 -18.31 -17.17 -8.65
N THR A 372 -18.32 -15.84 -8.57
CA THR A 372 -19.53 -15.03 -8.81
C THR A 372 -19.86 -14.93 -10.30
N THR A 373 -18.83 -14.70 -11.12
CA THR A 373 -18.93 -14.64 -12.59
C THR A 373 -17.60 -15.06 -13.22
N GLY A 374 -17.64 -15.42 -14.51
CA GLY A 374 -16.48 -15.99 -15.19
C GLY A 374 -16.33 -17.47 -14.89
N GLY A 375 -15.14 -18.01 -15.13
CA GLY A 375 -14.82 -19.41 -14.93
C GLY A 375 -13.61 -19.63 -14.02
N PHE A 376 -13.70 -20.59 -13.11
CA PHE A 376 -12.54 -21.14 -12.42
C PHE A 376 -12.15 -22.46 -13.10
N ARG A 377 -10.88 -22.63 -13.52
CA ARG A 377 -10.40 -23.86 -14.17
C ARG A 377 -9.23 -24.49 -13.42
N SER A 378 -9.40 -25.75 -13.01
CA SER A 378 -8.36 -26.52 -12.31
C SER A 378 -7.19 -26.95 -13.20
N ASN A 379 -7.40 -27.03 -14.52
CA ASN A 379 -6.46 -27.65 -15.47
C ASN A 379 -6.07 -29.07 -15.01
N GLU A 380 -4.79 -29.43 -15.08
CA GLU A 380 -4.28 -30.73 -14.64
C GLU A 380 -4.04 -30.82 -13.12
N TYR A 381 -4.32 -29.75 -12.39
CA TYR A 381 -3.97 -29.61 -10.98
C TYR A 381 -5.14 -29.92 -10.06
N ASN A 382 -4.80 -30.40 -8.86
CA ASN A 382 -5.78 -30.61 -7.80
C ASN A 382 -6.02 -29.30 -7.04
N VAL A 383 -7.27 -29.06 -6.68
CA VAL A 383 -7.70 -27.93 -5.86
C VAL A 383 -8.39 -28.46 -4.63
N ASP A 384 -7.80 -28.21 -3.47
CA ASP A 384 -8.37 -28.58 -2.17
C ASP A 384 -8.99 -27.33 -1.53
N VAL A 385 -10.30 -27.34 -1.32
CA VAL A 385 -11.05 -26.26 -0.67
C VAL A 385 -11.45 -26.73 0.73
N ALA A 386 -10.90 -26.10 1.76
CA ALA A 386 -11.21 -26.44 3.14
C ALA A 386 -12.58 -25.88 3.58
N GLY A 387 -12.95 -24.70 3.07
CA GLY A 387 -14.22 -24.03 3.33
C GLY A 387 -15.31 -24.40 2.33
N ASP A 388 -16.32 -23.53 2.26
CA ASP A 388 -17.44 -23.68 1.33
C ASP A 388 -17.02 -23.33 -0.10
N ALA A 389 -17.69 -23.93 -1.10
CA ALA A 389 -17.61 -23.54 -2.49
C ALA A 389 -18.98 -23.03 -2.98
N ASP A 390 -19.00 -21.79 -3.46
CA ASP A 390 -20.18 -21.12 -4.03
C ASP A 390 -19.90 -20.73 -5.48
N ILE A 391 -20.60 -21.38 -6.41
CA ILE A 391 -20.35 -21.33 -7.85
C ILE A 391 -21.60 -20.77 -8.56
N ASP A 392 -21.62 -19.47 -8.77
CA ASP A 392 -22.58 -18.78 -9.63
C ASP A 392 -22.10 -18.67 -11.09
N GLY A 393 -20.77 -18.71 -11.30
CA GLY A 393 -20.14 -18.78 -12.62
C GLY A 393 -19.94 -20.22 -13.09
N THR A 394 -18.83 -20.47 -13.79
CA THR A 394 -18.47 -21.81 -14.27
C THR A 394 -17.32 -22.39 -13.43
N LEU A 395 -17.48 -23.60 -12.92
CA LEU A 395 -16.37 -24.42 -12.43
C LEU A 395 -16.01 -25.45 -13.51
N ARG A 396 -14.88 -25.23 -14.19
CA ARG A 396 -14.38 -26.15 -15.22
C ARG A 396 -13.31 -27.07 -14.65
N ILE A 397 -13.57 -28.36 -14.68
CA ILE A 397 -12.64 -29.38 -14.18
C ILE A 397 -12.03 -30.09 -15.39
N SER A 398 -10.71 -29.95 -15.54
CA SER A 398 -9.95 -30.68 -16.58
C SER A 398 -9.40 -31.97 -15.98
N THR A 399 -8.16 -32.39 -16.24
CA THR A 399 -7.65 -33.70 -15.76
C THR A 399 -7.35 -33.76 -14.25
N GLY A 400 -7.24 -32.62 -13.58
CA GLY A 400 -7.11 -32.54 -12.12
C GLY A 400 -8.45 -32.67 -11.38
N ASN A 401 -8.40 -32.72 -10.05
CA ASN A 401 -9.59 -32.83 -9.21
C ASN A 401 -9.91 -31.52 -8.48
N VAL A 402 -11.17 -31.32 -8.11
CA VAL A 402 -11.58 -30.27 -7.17
C VAL A 402 -12.25 -30.95 -5.99
N ASP A 403 -11.65 -30.82 -4.81
CA ASP A 403 -12.10 -31.40 -3.54
C ASP A 403 -12.65 -30.28 -2.65
N VAL A 404 -13.93 -30.37 -2.29
CA VAL A 404 -14.61 -29.39 -1.44
C VAL A 404 -15.04 -30.05 -0.14
N ASN A 405 -14.36 -29.65 0.94
CA ASN A 405 -14.64 -30.16 2.29
C ASN A 405 -15.85 -29.49 2.94
N GLY A 406 -16.11 -28.22 2.61
CA GLY A 406 -17.26 -27.47 3.08
C GLY A 406 -18.52 -27.73 2.27
N SER A 407 -19.51 -26.85 2.43
CA SER A 407 -20.76 -26.90 1.66
C SER A 407 -20.48 -26.54 0.21
N PHE A 408 -21.23 -27.16 -0.70
CA PHE A 408 -21.16 -26.90 -2.13
C PHE A 408 -22.49 -26.38 -2.64
N ASP A 409 -22.49 -25.22 -3.28
CA ASP A 409 -23.65 -24.65 -3.94
C ASP A 409 -23.27 -24.16 -5.33
N ALA A 410 -23.92 -24.72 -6.35
CA ALA A 410 -23.82 -24.24 -7.73
C ALA A 410 -25.20 -23.83 -8.28
N THR A 411 -26.14 -23.39 -7.44
CA THR A 411 -27.53 -23.13 -7.83
C THR A 411 -27.69 -22.27 -9.08
N ASN A 412 -26.81 -21.28 -9.27
CA ASN A 412 -26.86 -20.39 -10.43
C ASN A 412 -25.76 -20.69 -11.48
N GLY A 413 -24.86 -21.64 -11.20
CA GLY A 413 -23.66 -21.87 -11.98
C GLY A 413 -23.69 -23.13 -12.86
N GLU A 414 -22.53 -23.39 -13.45
CA GLU A 414 -22.26 -24.51 -14.35
C GLU A 414 -21.05 -25.31 -13.86
N ILE A 415 -21.17 -26.63 -13.85
CA ILE A 415 -20.07 -27.58 -13.61
C ILE A 415 -19.72 -28.22 -14.94
N ASP A 416 -18.55 -27.85 -15.48
CA ASP A 416 -18.13 -28.17 -16.83
C ASP A 416 -17.00 -29.21 -16.82
N PHE A 417 -17.28 -30.39 -17.38
CA PHE A 417 -16.37 -31.51 -17.55
C PHE A 417 -15.98 -31.76 -19.01
N THR A 418 -16.16 -30.80 -19.92
CA THR A 418 -16.08 -31.04 -21.37
C THR A 418 -14.69 -31.46 -21.89
N ASP A 419 -13.64 -31.45 -21.06
CA ASP A 419 -12.34 -32.02 -21.39
C ASP A 419 -12.41 -33.56 -21.37
N ALA A 420 -11.96 -34.23 -22.46
CA ALA A 420 -12.19 -35.67 -22.70
C ALA A 420 -11.58 -36.65 -21.68
N SER A 421 -10.86 -36.17 -20.68
CA SER A 421 -10.33 -36.97 -19.56
C SER A 421 -10.47 -36.20 -18.25
N ALA A 422 -11.61 -35.53 -18.11
CA ALA A 422 -11.86 -34.74 -16.92
C ALA A 422 -11.82 -35.59 -15.65
N GLY A 423 -11.27 -35.00 -14.59
CA GLY A 423 -11.08 -35.60 -13.28
C GLY A 423 -12.39 -35.60 -12.48
N LYS A 424 -12.25 -35.38 -11.18
CA LYS A 424 -13.35 -35.52 -10.22
C LYS A 424 -13.72 -34.20 -9.56
N LEU A 425 -15.01 -34.02 -9.29
CA LEU A 425 -15.51 -33.13 -8.24
C LEU A 425 -15.79 -33.98 -7.00
N LEU A 426 -15.03 -33.80 -5.93
CA LEU A 426 -15.21 -34.48 -4.65
C LEU A 426 -15.94 -33.56 -3.68
N LEU A 427 -16.98 -34.08 -3.03
CA LEU A 427 -17.92 -33.32 -2.23
C LEU A 427 -18.09 -33.99 -0.88
N ALA A 428 -17.43 -33.44 0.15
CA ALA A 428 -17.50 -34.01 1.50
C ALA A 428 -18.62 -33.39 2.36
N GLY A 429 -18.96 -32.12 2.10
CA GLY A 429 -19.97 -31.39 2.85
C GLY A 429 -21.40 -31.57 2.34
N THR A 430 -22.24 -30.58 2.64
CA THR A 430 -23.63 -30.53 2.15
C THR A 430 -23.66 -29.99 0.73
N VAL A 431 -24.30 -30.71 -0.19
CA VAL A 431 -24.48 -30.28 -1.58
C VAL A 431 -25.87 -29.71 -1.74
N SER A 432 -25.97 -28.39 -1.97
CA SER A 432 -27.24 -27.68 -2.17
C SER A 432 -27.74 -27.84 -3.62
N SER A 433 -26.84 -27.72 -4.58
CA SER A 433 -27.12 -27.84 -6.01
C SER A 433 -25.83 -28.12 -6.78
N LEU A 434 -25.92 -28.86 -7.89
CA LEU A 434 -24.85 -29.03 -8.89
C LEU A 434 -25.00 -28.08 -10.08
N GLY A 435 -26.01 -27.19 -10.05
CA GLY A 435 -26.25 -26.24 -11.11
C GLY A 435 -26.57 -26.92 -12.44
N THR A 436 -26.01 -26.39 -13.52
CA THR A 436 -25.96 -27.10 -14.80
C THR A 436 -24.75 -28.02 -14.80
N LEU A 437 -24.97 -29.33 -14.63
CA LEU A 437 -23.91 -30.34 -14.64
C LEU A 437 -23.68 -30.90 -16.05
N ASP A 438 -22.43 -30.94 -16.49
CA ASP A 438 -22.05 -31.72 -17.69
C ASP A 438 -22.16 -33.22 -17.42
N ALA A 439 -23.16 -33.85 -18.04
CA ALA A 439 -23.46 -35.28 -17.94
C ALA A 439 -22.75 -36.14 -19.00
N THR A 440 -21.80 -35.60 -19.78
CA THR A 440 -21.13 -36.34 -20.87
C THR A 440 -19.80 -36.97 -20.44
N THR A 441 -19.10 -36.33 -19.52
CA THR A 441 -17.74 -36.68 -19.07
C THR A 441 -17.57 -36.38 -17.57
N GLY A 442 -16.39 -36.67 -17.00
CA GLY A 442 -16.10 -36.41 -15.58
C GLY A 442 -16.75 -37.39 -14.61
N THR A 443 -16.50 -37.15 -13.31
CA THR A 443 -17.05 -37.91 -12.18
C THR A 443 -17.41 -36.97 -11.05
N VAL A 444 -18.60 -37.13 -10.48
CA VAL A 444 -18.95 -36.51 -9.20
C VAL A 444 -18.85 -37.57 -8.11
N GLU A 445 -18.10 -37.27 -7.05
CA GLU A 445 -17.87 -38.17 -5.92
C GLU A 445 -18.46 -37.56 -4.64
N TYR A 446 -19.37 -38.29 -4.01
CA TYR A 446 -19.88 -37.94 -2.68
C TYR A 446 -19.07 -38.71 -1.63
N ASP A 447 -18.06 -38.05 -1.08
CA ASP A 447 -17.06 -38.63 -0.18
C ASP A 447 -17.22 -38.15 1.27
N GLY A 448 -18.29 -37.48 1.64
CA GLY A 448 -18.54 -37.11 3.04
C GLY A 448 -18.83 -38.30 3.96
N SER A 449 -19.30 -38.05 5.18
CA SER A 449 -19.81 -39.14 6.02
C SER A 449 -21.23 -39.57 5.58
N SER A 450 -22.26 -39.13 6.30
CA SER A 450 -23.65 -39.26 5.84
C SER A 450 -24.01 -38.08 4.94
N GLN A 451 -24.57 -38.37 3.77
CA GLN A 451 -24.90 -37.34 2.78
C GLN A 451 -26.20 -37.66 2.04
N ASN A 452 -26.83 -36.61 1.54
CA ASN A 452 -27.87 -36.73 0.54
C ASN A 452 -27.22 -36.66 -0.85
N VAL A 453 -27.51 -37.64 -1.69
CA VAL A 453 -27.06 -37.64 -3.09
C VAL A 453 -28.19 -37.04 -3.90
N LEU A 454 -27.90 -35.91 -4.57
CA LEU A 454 -28.89 -35.19 -5.36
C LEU A 454 -29.42 -36.06 -6.51
N ALA A 455 -30.66 -35.80 -6.91
CA ALA A 455 -31.23 -36.37 -8.12
C ALA A 455 -30.75 -35.53 -9.31
N ASP A 456 -29.85 -36.08 -10.10
CA ASP A 456 -29.26 -35.41 -11.26
C ASP A 456 -28.78 -36.43 -12.30
N ASP A 457 -28.49 -35.97 -13.51
CA ASP A 457 -27.92 -36.78 -14.58
C ASP A 457 -26.39 -36.79 -14.46
N TYR A 458 -25.84 -37.89 -13.96
CA TYR A 458 -24.39 -38.07 -13.82
C TYR A 458 -23.81 -38.86 -15.00
N ASN A 459 -22.66 -38.42 -15.54
CA ASN A 459 -21.85 -39.29 -16.41
C ASN A 459 -21.28 -40.46 -15.60
N ASN A 460 -20.54 -40.14 -14.54
CA ASN A 460 -20.11 -41.09 -13.52
C ASN A 460 -20.45 -40.52 -12.14
N LEU A 461 -21.07 -41.35 -11.30
CA LEU A 461 -21.32 -41.07 -9.90
C LEU A 461 -20.51 -42.06 -9.05
N GLU A 462 -19.67 -41.53 -8.17
CA GLU A 462 -18.91 -42.31 -7.20
C GLU A 462 -19.39 -42.03 -5.78
N ILE A 463 -19.43 -43.08 -4.97
CA ILE A 463 -19.84 -43.03 -3.58
C ILE A 463 -18.69 -43.59 -2.76
N ASP A 464 -18.08 -42.76 -1.92
CA ASP A 464 -16.96 -43.17 -1.07
C ASP A 464 -17.14 -42.71 0.40
N GLN A 465 -16.21 -43.14 1.23
CA GLN A 465 -16.13 -42.98 2.67
C GLN A 465 -17.28 -43.65 3.44
N SER A 466 -17.13 -43.74 4.75
CA SER A 466 -18.10 -44.42 5.62
C SER A 466 -19.30 -43.53 5.93
N GLY A 467 -20.51 -44.07 5.86
CA GLY A 467 -21.73 -43.37 6.23
C GLY A 467 -22.89 -43.76 5.30
N ASN A 468 -24.10 -43.32 5.64
CA ASN A 468 -25.25 -43.56 4.77
C ASN A 468 -25.33 -42.46 3.71
N LYS A 469 -25.25 -42.84 2.44
CA LYS A 469 -25.59 -41.96 1.31
C LYS A 469 -27.04 -42.21 0.90
N THR A 470 -27.88 -41.20 1.00
CA THR A 470 -29.32 -41.32 0.72
C THR A 470 -29.63 -40.64 -0.60
N ALA A 471 -29.97 -41.41 -1.63
CA ALA A 471 -30.48 -40.87 -2.88
C ALA A 471 -31.76 -40.07 -2.65
N GLN A 472 -31.84 -38.86 -3.22
CA GLN A 472 -33.01 -37.98 -3.10
C GLN A 472 -33.96 -38.05 -4.31
N GLY A 473 -33.60 -38.82 -5.34
CA GLY A 473 -34.43 -39.05 -6.53
C GLY A 473 -35.48 -40.14 -6.31
N ASN A 474 -36.62 -39.98 -6.99
CA ASN A 474 -37.60 -41.05 -7.18
C ASN A 474 -37.50 -41.49 -8.64
N ASP A 475 -36.69 -42.50 -8.94
CA ASP A 475 -36.83 -43.22 -10.21
C ASP A 475 -38.13 -44.02 -10.26
#